data_AF-A0A173SIH6-F1
#
_entry.id   AF-A0A173SIH6-F1
#
_cell.length_a   1.000
_cell.length_b   1.000
_cell.length_c   1.000
_cell.angle_alpha   90.00
_cell.angle_beta   90.00
_cell.angle_gamma   90.00
#
_symmetry.space_group_name_H-M   'P 1'
#
loop_
_entity.id
_entity.type
_entity.pdbx_description
1 polymer ?
#
loop_
_entity_poly.entity_id
_entity_poly.type
_entity_poly.pdbx_seq_one_letter_code
_entity_poly.pdbx_strand_id
1 'polypeptide(L)'
;MNKVFQALADPTRRTILKKLNKGEMTAGQIAECFDMSKPSITHHLNILKNADLVQSEKRGQFVVYTLNTTVVQDVIGWFYEFMYRGGNHEN
;
A
#
# COMPACT_ATOMS: atom_id res chain seq x y z
N MET A 1 -5.23 -7.73 -9.34
CA MET A 1 -5.63 -6.41 -9.90
C MET A 1 -6.74 -5.73 -9.10
N ASN A 2 -7.94 -6.30 -8.94
CA ASN A 2 -9.04 -5.68 -8.18
C ASN A 2 -8.67 -5.34 -6.71
N LYS A 3 -7.96 -6.24 -6.02
CA LYS A 3 -7.52 -6.02 -4.62
C LYS A 3 -6.62 -4.79 -4.44
N VAL A 4 -5.76 -4.47 -5.42
CA VAL A 4 -4.89 -3.29 -5.35
C VAL A 4 -5.70 -2.01 -5.39
N PHE A 5 -6.60 -1.87 -6.36
CA PHE A 5 -7.45 -0.67 -6.46
C PHE A 5 -8.37 -0.52 -5.25
N GLN A 6 -8.96 -1.62 -4.76
CA GLN A 6 -9.73 -1.62 -3.52
C GLN A 6 -8.87 -1.19 -2.33
N ALA A 7 -7.64 -1.69 -2.22
CA ALA A 7 -6.71 -1.29 -1.18
C ALA A 7 -6.32 0.20 -1.30
N LEU A 8 -6.13 0.71 -2.50
CA LEU A 8 -5.78 2.12 -2.74
C LEU A 8 -6.97 3.09 -2.60
N ALA A 9 -8.22 2.62 -2.64
CA ALA A 9 -9.41 3.47 -2.54
C ALA A 9 -9.54 4.19 -1.18
N ASP A 10 -8.94 3.64 -0.13
CA ASP A 10 -9.02 4.19 1.23
C ASP A 10 -7.87 5.16 1.56
N PRO A 11 -8.17 6.35 2.09
CA PRO A 11 -7.15 7.38 2.39
C PRO A 11 -6.17 6.96 3.50
N THR A 12 -6.61 6.19 4.49
CA THR A 12 -5.74 5.68 5.56
C THR A 12 -4.69 4.75 4.98
N ARG A 13 -5.10 3.81 4.12
CA ARG A 13 -4.18 2.90 3.42
C ARG A 13 -3.18 3.65 2.53
N ARG A 14 -3.63 4.66 1.77
CA ARG A 14 -2.70 5.52 1.01
C ARG A 14 -1.71 6.26 1.91
N THR A 15 -2.14 6.69 3.09
CA THR A 15 -1.27 7.37 4.06
C THR A 15 -0.23 6.42 4.66
N ILE A 16 -0.62 5.18 4.98
CA ILE A 16 0.33 4.13 5.41
C ILE A 16 1.40 3.91 4.34
N LEU A 17 0.99 3.73 3.08
CA LEU A 17 1.95 3.54 1.97
C LEU A 17 2.90 4.73 1.82
N LYS A 18 2.40 5.96 1.95
CA LYS A 18 3.24 7.18 1.94
C LYS A 18 4.25 7.22 3.08
N LYS A 19 3.90 6.73 4.27
CA LYS A 19 4.80 6.63 5.42
C LYS A 19 5.88 5.57 5.17
N LEU A 20 5.48 4.39 4.70
CA LEU A 20 6.40 3.29 4.38
C LEU A 20 7.34 3.60 3.21
N ASN A 21 6.95 4.49 2.30
CA ASN A 21 7.84 4.99 1.25
C ASN A 21 9.04 5.79 1.80
N LYS A 22 8.98 6.27 3.05
CA LYS A 22 10.09 6.96 3.72
C LYS A 22 11.01 6.02 4.49
N GLY A 23 10.62 4.76 4.66
CA GLY A 23 11.36 3.77 5.44
C GLY A 23 10.43 2.72 6.06
N GLU A 24 11.03 1.60 6.44
CA GLU A 24 10.31 0.53 7.14
C GLU A 24 9.84 0.96 8.52
N MET A 25 8.70 0.43 8.97
CA MET A 25 8.08 0.80 10.24
C MET A 25 7.43 -0.42 10.89
N THR A 26 7.45 -0.48 12.22
CA THR A 26 6.68 -1.49 12.97
C THR A 26 5.19 -1.17 12.97
N ALA A 27 4.34 -2.18 13.20
CA ALA A 27 2.90 -1.95 13.38
C ALA A 27 2.58 -0.91 14.47
N GLY A 28 3.38 -0.87 15.55
CA GLY A 28 3.25 0.11 16.63
C GLY A 28 3.53 1.54 16.16
N GLN A 29 4.67 1.75 15.50
CA GLN A 29 5.05 3.06 14.95
C GLN A 29 4.04 3.56 13.89
N ILE A 30 3.50 2.64 13.08
CA ILE A 30 2.45 2.99 12.13
C ILE A 30 1.20 3.42 12.89
N ALA A 31 0.78 2.69 13.93
CA ALA A 31 -0.40 3.02 14.70
C ALA A 31 -0.30 4.39 15.41
N GLU A 32 0.87 4.76 15.90
CA GLU A 32 1.14 6.08 16.51
C GLU A 32 0.94 7.25 15.52
N CYS A 33 0.94 7.00 14.20
CA CYS A 33 0.70 8.03 13.20
C CYS A 33 -0.80 8.35 12.97
N PHE A 34 -1.72 7.64 13.63
CA PHE A 34 -3.16 7.77 13.40
C PHE A 34 -3.90 7.87 14.73
N ASP A 35 -5.00 8.62 14.72
CA ASP A 35 -5.97 8.62 15.83
C ASP A 35 -6.93 7.43 15.69
N MET A 36 -6.36 6.22 15.74
CA MET A 36 -7.07 4.96 15.52
C MET A 36 -6.54 3.87 16.44
N SER A 37 -7.38 2.87 16.72
CA SER A 37 -6.96 1.71 17.49
C SER A 37 -5.92 0.85 16.75
N LYS A 38 -5.03 0.19 17.50
CA LYS A 38 -4.06 -0.78 16.95
C LYS A 38 -4.72 -1.92 16.14
N PRO A 39 -5.87 -2.50 16.56
CA PRO A 39 -6.61 -3.45 15.74
C PRO A 39 -7.06 -2.88 14.39
N SER A 40 -7.54 -1.63 14.36
CA SER A 40 -7.95 -0.96 13.12
C SER A 40 -6.77 -0.83 12.15
N ILE A 41 -5.60 -0.41 12.65
CA ILE A 41 -4.38 -0.29 11.84
C ILE A 41 -3.90 -1.64 11.33
N THR A 42 -3.92 -2.68 12.18
CA THR A 42 -3.62 -4.05 11.77
C THR A 42 -4.54 -4.53 10.65
N HIS A 43 -5.83 -4.19 10.70
CA HIS A 43 -6.77 -4.52 9.64
C HIS A 43 -6.39 -3.84 8.30
N HIS A 44 -6.05 -2.55 8.31
CA HIS A 44 -5.56 -1.86 7.11
C HIS A 44 -4.26 -2.48 6.56
N LEU A 45 -3.32 -2.84 7.44
CA LEU A 45 -2.07 -3.51 7.07
C LEU A 45 -2.32 -4.88 6.43
N ASN A 46 -3.28 -5.65 6.95
CA ASN A 46 -3.66 -6.93 6.36
C ASN A 46 -4.28 -6.76 4.97
N ILE A 47 -5.12 -5.76 4.75
CA ILE A 47 -5.67 -5.46 3.41
C ILE A 47 -4.53 -5.10 2.44
N LEU A 48 -3.62 -4.22 2.86
CA LEU A 48 -2.47 -3.82 2.04
C LEU A 48 -1.56 -5.01 1.71
N LYS A 49 -1.31 -5.90 2.68
CA LYS A 49 -0.54 -7.12 2.51
C LYS A 49 -1.22 -8.11 1.56
N ASN A 50 -2.54 -8.30 1.69
CA ASN A 50 -3.32 -9.15 0.80
C ASN A 50 -3.43 -8.62 -0.64
N ALA A 51 -3.12 -7.34 -0.84
CA ALA A 51 -2.99 -6.70 -2.14
C ALA A 51 -1.53 -6.65 -2.61
N ASP A 52 -0.60 -7.27 -1.89
CA ASP A 52 0.85 -7.29 -2.11
C ASP A 52 1.51 -5.91 -2.15
N LEU A 53 0.87 -4.86 -1.62
CA LEU A 53 1.40 -3.49 -1.60
C LEU A 53 2.42 -3.27 -0.47
N VAL A 54 2.38 -4.10 0.57
CA VAL A 54 3.34 -4.09 1.67
C VAL A 54 3.79 -5.51 1.97
N GLN A 55 5.02 -5.63 2.47
CA GLN A 55 5.53 -6.87 3.03
C GLN A 55 5.66 -6.71 4.55
N SER A 56 5.73 -7.85 5.24
CA SER A 56 5.88 -7.89 6.69
C SER A 56 6.94 -8.91 7.08
N GLU A 57 7.85 -8.55 7.95
CA GLU A 57 8.90 -9.41 8.47
C GLU A 57 8.88 -9.38 10.00
N LYS A 58 9.01 -10.55 10.64
CA LYS A 58 9.14 -10.62 12.10
C LYS A 58 10.59 -10.44 12.48
N ARG A 59 10.92 -9.34 13.17
CA ARG A 59 12.25 -9.05 13.71
C ARG A 59 12.19 -9.00 15.23
N GLY A 60 12.59 -10.11 15.86
CA GLY A 60 12.45 -10.30 17.30
C GLY A 60 10.98 -10.32 17.74
N GLN A 61 10.61 -9.38 18.62
CA GLN A 61 9.23 -9.24 19.12
C GLN A 61 8.35 -8.35 18.22
N PHE A 62 8.93 -7.67 17.23
CA PHE A 62 8.21 -6.72 16.39
C PHE A 62 7.93 -7.28 15.00
N VAL A 63 6.82 -6.85 14.41
CA VAL A 63 6.53 -7.04 12.99
C VAL A 63 6.82 -5.71 12.29
N VAL A 64 7.81 -5.76 11.39
CA VAL A 64 8.27 -4.64 10.58
C VAL A 64 7.59 -4.73 9.22
N TYR A 65 7.06 -3.60 8.73
CA TYR A 65 6.41 -3.48 7.43
C TYR A 65 7.27 -2.64 6.49
N THR A 66 7.31 -3.06 5.23
CA THR A 66 8.01 -2.39 4.13
C THR A 66 7.07 -2.22 2.95
N LEU A 67 7.32 -1.20 2.12
CA LEU A 67 6.60 -1.03 0.85
C LEU A 67 7.07 -2.09 -0.15
N ASN A 68 6.14 -2.72 -0.86
CA ASN A 68 6.47 -3.59 -1.99
C ASN A 68 6.55 -2.75 -3.27
N THR A 69 7.75 -2.26 -3.60
CA THR A 69 7.96 -1.35 -4.74
C THR A 69 7.69 -1.99 -6.09
N THR A 70 7.91 -3.30 -6.23
CA THR A 70 7.70 -4.04 -7.48
C THR A 70 6.23 -4.00 -7.91
N VAL A 71 5.31 -4.30 -6.99
CA VAL A 71 3.87 -4.29 -7.28
C VAL A 71 3.38 -2.87 -7.58
N VAL A 72 3.95 -1.86 -6.92
CA VAL A 72 3.61 -0.45 -7.18
C VAL A 72 4.02 -0.03 -8.60
N GLN A 73 5.20 -0.47 -9.07
CA GLN A 73 5.68 -0.19 -10.43
C GLN A 73 4.78 -0.83 -11.49
N ASP A 74 4.37 -2.08 -11.31
CA ASP A 74 3.48 -2.78 -12.23
C ASP A 74 2.12 -2.07 -12.37
N VAL A 75 1.57 -1.59 -11.25
CA VAL A 75 0.28 -0.89 -11.21
C VAL A 75 0.38 0.48 -11.89
N ILE A 76 1.47 1.21 -11.67
CA ILE A 76 1.74 2.49 -12.34
C ILE A 76 1.93 2.27 -13.84
N GLY A 77 2.65 1.23 -14.26
CA GLY A 77 2.81 0.86 -15.67
C GLY A 77 1.48 0.62 -16.36
N TRP A 78 0.61 -0.21 -15.77
CA TRP A 78 -0.75 -0.42 -16.28
C TRP A 78 -1.58 0.87 -16.32
N PHE A 79 -1.47 1.73 -15.29
CA PHE A 79 -2.20 2.99 -15.24
C PHE A 79 -1.77 3.93 -16.37
N TYR A 80 -0.47 4.00 -16.65
CA TYR A 80 0.04 4.73 -17.79
C TYR A 80 -0.45 4.13 -19.11
N GLU A 81 -0.36 2.81 -19.32
CA GLU A 81 -0.89 2.17 -20.53
C GLU A 81 -2.37 2.46 -20.75
N PHE A 82 -3.19 2.40 -19.68
CA PHE A 82 -4.62 2.70 -19.75
C PHE A 82 -4.87 4.18 -20.08
N MET A 83 -4.19 5.11 -19.41
CA MET A 83 -4.37 6.55 -19.65
C MET A 83 -3.81 6.99 -21.01
N TYR A 84 -2.74 6.37 -21.51
CA TYR A 84 -2.16 6.68 -22.82
C TYR A 84 -2.86 5.96 -23.99
N ARG A 85 -3.53 4.81 -23.78
CA ARG A 85 -4.39 4.20 -24.81
C ARG A 85 -5.70 4.96 -25.08
N GLY A 86 -6.07 5.91 -24.22
CA GLY A 86 -7.24 6.77 -24.44
C GLY A 86 -7.03 7.91 -25.45
N GLY A 87 -5.80 8.10 -25.97
CA GLY A 87 -5.45 9.24 -26.83
C GLY A 87 -5.39 8.98 -28.34
N ASN A 88 -5.57 7.74 -28.81
CA ASN A 88 -5.46 7.41 -30.24
C ASN A 88 -6.73 6.67 -30.73
N HIS A 89 -7.77 7.45 -31.00
CA HIS A 89 -8.87 7.02 -31.89
C HIS A 89 -9.37 8.22 -32.70
N GLU A 90 -8.48 8.78 -33.52
CA GLU A 90 -8.85 9.60 -34.68
C GLU A 90 -8.01 9.15 -35.87
N ASN A 91 -8.65 8.38 -36.76
CA ASN A 91 -8.54 8.37 -38.23
C ASN A 91 -9.24 7.13 -38.79
#